data_AF-A0A6P7U0Z7-F1
#
_entry.id   AF-A0A6P7U0Z7-F1
#
_cell.length_a   1.000
_cell.length_b   1.000
_cell.length_c   1.000
_cell.angle_alpha   90.00
_cell.angle_beta   90.00
_cell.angle_gamma   90.00
#
_symmetry.space_group_name_H-M   'P 1'
#
loop_
_entity.id
_entity.type
_entity.pdbx_description
1 polymer ?
#
loop_
_entity_poly.entity_id
_entity_poly.type
_entity_poly.pdbx_seq_one_letter_code
_entity_poly.pdbx_strand_id
1 'polypeptide(L)'
;MEMSQELKKIGFTLNHLIGQKGGFESLSDYWDVATFFEMSVLGENYAKVSQAAMCMFRLNPPNWYLKSTIGNIKLISKFRKSEPDPSNYSKSEMTQFHFWMEFFVDAVEEVITFVQFPCLVLEPNRVFLPSYIQVNNNDERKNVHLWNIKDQDGKQGGEWTFEVDTIKKISQFIPYKKIVLHANSCFVLYASWYRQIEECIQTEIRKMKIKE
;
A
#
# COMPACT_ATOMS: atom_id res chain seq x y z
N MET A 1 9.38 -8.45 -25.96
CA MET A 1 7.97 -8.83 -26.19
C MET A 1 7.30 -7.74 -27.02
N GLU A 2 6.69 -8.05 -28.16
CA GLU A 2 6.01 -7.03 -28.96
C GLU A 2 4.60 -6.80 -28.42
N MET A 3 4.41 -5.70 -27.69
CA MET A 3 3.10 -5.23 -27.26
C MET A 3 2.23 -4.97 -28.50
N SER A 4 0.99 -5.47 -28.51
CA SER A 4 0.04 -5.25 -29.62
C SER A 4 -0.03 -3.77 -29.98
N GLN A 5 -0.09 -3.45 -31.28
CA GLN A 5 -0.20 -2.06 -31.76
C GLN A 5 -1.41 -1.34 -31.14
N GLU A 6 -2.50 -2.07 -30.89
CA GLU A 6 -3.69 -1.55 -30.23
C GLU A 6 -3.41 -1.15 -28.79
N LEU A 7 -2.73 -2.01 -28.02
CA LEU A 7 -2.38 -1.73 -26.62
C LEU A 7 -1.38 -0.55 -26.52
N LYS A 8 -0.43 -0.46 -27.45
CA LYS A 8 0.47 0.71 -27.58
C LYS A 8 -0.31 2.00 -27.86
N LYS A 9 -1.29 1.96 -28.76
CA LYS A 9 -2.15 3.11 -29.11
C LYS A 9 -2.99 3.56 -27.91
N ILE A 10 -3.60 2.62 -27.18
CA ILE A 10 -4.37 2.93 -25.97
C ILE A 10 -3.45 3.55 -24.91
N GLY A 11 -2.25 2.98 -24.71
CA GLY A 11 -1.29 3.48 -23.73
C GLY A 11 -0.79 4.89 -24.05
N PHE A 12 -0.55 5.18 -25.33
CA PHE A 12 -0.21 6.53 -25.78
C PHE A 12 -1.36 7.51 -25.53
N THR A 13 -2.59 7.11 -25.85
CA THR A 13 -3.79 7.93 -25.66
C THR A 13 -4.01 8.27 -24.19
N LEU A 14 -3.89 7.29 -23.29
CA LEU A 14 -4.04 7.53 -21.85
C LEU A 14 -2.93 8.44 -21.30
N ASN A 15 -1.67 8.21 -21.66
CA ASN A 15 -0.58 9.09 -21.23
C ASN A 15 -0.81 10.54 -21.68
N HIS A 16 -1.30 10.73 -22.91
CA HIS A 16 -1.65 12.05 -23.41
C HIS A 16 -2.79 12.70 -22.61
N LEU A 17 -3.87 11.96 -22.34
CA LEU A 17 -5.01 12.45 -21.55
C LEU A 17 -4.59 12.83 -20.12
N ILE A 18 -3.72 12.06 -19.48
CA ILE A 18 -3.19 12.39 -18.15
C ILE A 18 -2.35 13.67 -18.20
N GLY A 19 -1.51 13.81 -19.23
CA GLY A 19 -0.74 15.03 -19.46
C GLY A 19 -1.64 16.26 -19.66
N GLN A 20 -2.72 16.12 -20.42
CA GLN A 20 -3.71 17.19 -20.64
C GLN A 20 -4.48 17.55 -19.37
N LYS A 21 -4.84 16.57 -18.53
CA LYS A 21 -5.56 16.83 -17.27
C LYS A 21 -4.67 17.49 -16.21
N GLY A 22 -3.34 17.40 -16.33
CA GLY A 22 -2.38 18.03 -15.40
C GLY A 22 -1.66 17.04 -14.48
N GLY A 23 -1.57 15.77 -14.87
CA GLY A 23 -0.94 14.70 -14.08
C GLY A 23 -1.92 13.96 -13.17
N PHE A 24 -1.45 12.96 -12.42
CA PHE A 24 -2.32 12.12 -11.57
C PHE A 24 -3.13 12.87 -10.52
N GLU A 25 -2.66 14.03 -10.08
CA GLU A 25 -3.34 14.83 -9.05
C GLU A 25 -4.65 15.47 -9.55
N SER A 26 -4.81 15.54 -10.87
CA SER A 26 -6.01 16.08 -11.53
C SER A 26 -7.05 15.02 -11.89
N LEU A 27 -6.71 13.73 -11.75
CA LEU A 27 -7.60 12.63 -12.10
C LEU A 27 -8.59 12.38 -10.96
N SER A 28 -9.87 12.66 -11.22
CA SER A 28 -10.97 12.41 -10.27
C SER A 28 -11.77 11.14 -10.58
N ASP A 29 -11.60 10.56 -11.77
CA ASP A 29 -12.30 9.35 -12.19
C ASP A 29 -11.46 8.11 -11.84
N TYR A 30 -12.03 7.21 -11.03
CA TYR A 30 -11.34 5.99 -10.64
C TYR A 30 -11.02 5.08 -11.82
N TRP A 31 -11.93 4.93 -12.77
CA TRP A 31 -11.77 4.00 -13.89
C TRP A 31 -10.68 4.45 -14.85
N ASP A 32 -10.53 5.76 -15.06
CA ASP A 32 -9.38 6.32 -15.79
C ASP A 32 -8.06 5.88 -15.12
N VAL A 33 -7.96 6.04 -13.80
CA VAL A 33 -6.76 5.70 -13.02
C VAL A 33 -6.53 4.19 -12.98
N ALA A 34 -7.57 3.39 -12.79
CA ALA A 34 -7.50 1.93 -12.75
C ALA A 34 -7.07 1.34 -14.10
N THR A 35 -7.62 1.84 -15.21
CA THR A 35 -7.20 1.44 -16.56
C THR A 35 -5.73 1.76 -16.77
N PHE A 36 -5.29 2.95 -16.36
CA PHE A 36 -3.89 3.32 -16.46
C PHE A 36 -2.98 2.44 -15.59
N PHE A 37 -3.41 2.10 -14.37
CA PHE A 37 -2.70 1.18 -13.48
C PHE A 37 -2.53 -0.20 -14.14
N GLU A 38 -3.61 -0.80 -14.65
CA GLU A 38 -3.61 -2.09 -15.34
C GLU A 38 -2.71 -2.09 -16.58
N MET A 39 -2.76 -1.02 -17.37
CA MET A 39 -1.92 -0.86 -18.55
C MET A 39 -0.44 -0.66 -18.20
N SER A 40 -0.15 0.03 -17.10
CA SER A 40 1.23 0.20 -16.62
C SER A 40 1.81 -1.13 -16.13
N VAL A 41 1.00 -1.98 -15.48
CA VAL A 41 1.40 -3.35 -15.13
C VAL A 41 1.64 -4.19 -16.38
N LEU A 42 0.74 -4.13 -17.38
CA LEU A 42 0.91 -4.82 -18.67
C LEU A 42 2.19 -4.39 -19.39
N GLY A 43 2.48 -3.09 -19.39
CA GLY A 43 3.66 -2.49 -20.00
C GLY A 43 4.93 -2.50 -19.13
N GLU A 44 4.90 -3.15 -17.96
CA GLU A 44 6.03 -3.27 -17.03
C GLU A 44 6.61 -1.93 -16.55
N ASN A 45 5.82 -0.86 -16.56
CA ASN A 45 6.24 0.46 -16.10
C ASN A 45 5.87 0.65 -14.63
N TYR A 46 6.65 0.05 -13.74
CA TYR A 46 6.31 -0.03 -12.31
C TYR A 46 6.41 1.32 -11.56
N ALA A 47 7.22 2.29 -12.03
CA ALA A 47 7.13 3.68 -11.56
C ALA A 47 5.72 4.27 -11.76
N LYS A 48 5.13 4.11 -12.95
CA LYS A 48 3.78 4.58 -13.25
C LYS A 48 2.70 3.81 -12.49
N VAL A 49 2.90 2.51 -12.28
CA VAL A 49 2.03 1.68 -11.43
C VAL A 49 1.95 2.26 -10.02
N SER A 50 3.08 2.62 -9.42
CA SER A 50 3.12 3.18 -8.05
C SER A 50 2.42 4.55 -7.94
N GLN A 51 2.55 5.40 -8.96
CA GLN A 51 1.84 6.68 -9.02
C GLN A 51 0.33 6.50 -9.13
N ALA A 52 -0.11 5.61 -10.02
CA ALA A 52 -1.52 5.31 -10.20
C ALA A 52 -2.14 4.67 -8.95
N ALA A 53 -1.42 3.76 -8.29
CA ALA A 53 -1.85 3.15 -7.04
C ALA A 53 -2.06 4.20 -5.93
N MET A 54 -1.14 5.16 -5.78
CA MET A 54 -1.32 6.27 -4.83
C MET A 54 -2.57 7.10 -5.15
N CYS A 55 -2.84 7.35 -6.44
CA CYS A 55 -4.04 8.05 -6.88
C CYS A 55 -5.31 7.23 -6.57
N MET A 56 -5.33 5.93 -6.88
CA MET A 56 -6.43 5.02 -6.53
C MET A 56 -6.73 5.02 -5.02
N PHE A 57 -5.69 4.98 -4.18
CA PHE A 57 -5.85 5.09 -2.73
C PHE A 57 -6.50 6.42 -2.32
N ARG A 58 -6.03 7.55 -2.86
CA ARG A 58 -6.58 8.88 -2.56
C ARG A 58 -8.04 9.04 -2.99
N LEU A 59 -8.44 8.41 -4.09
CA LEU A 59 -9.83 8.41 -4.57
C LEU A 59 -10.77 7.61 -3.66
N ASN A 60 -10.23 6.74 -2.79
CA ASN A 60 -10.98 5.95 -1.82
C ASN A 60 -12.25 5.29 -2.39
N PRO A 61 -12.11 4.45 -3.44
CA PRO A 61 -13.24 3.87 -4.14
C PRO A 61 -13.98 2.84 -3.27
N PRO A 62 -15.24 2.51 -3.60
CA PRO A 62 -15.91 1.36 -3.01
C PRO A 62 -15.11 0.07 -3.21
N ASN A 63 -15.13 -0.85 -2.23
CA ASN A 63 -14.35 -2.10 -2.30
C ASN A 63 -14.60 -2.91 -3.58
N TRP A 64 -15.81 -2.85 -4.17
CA TRP A 64 -16.12 -3.59 -5.39
C TRP A 64 -15.41 -3.06 -6.65
N TYR A 65 -15.16 -1.75 -6.71
CA TYR A 65 -14.35 -1.13 -7.77
C TYR A 65 -12.92 -1.70 -7.70
N LEU A 66 -12.34 -1.64 -6.50
CA LEU A 66 -11.00 -2.15 -6.25
C LEU A 66 -10.90 -3.66 -6.53
N LYS A 67 -11.91 -4.43 -6.12
CA LYS A 67 -11.98 -5.89 -6.37
C LYS A 67 -11.95 -6.22 -7.86
N SER A 68 -12.62 -5.42 -8.70
CA SER A 68 -12.58 -5.57 -10.15
C SER A 68 -11.18 -5.35 -10.71
N THR A 69 -10.53 -4.24 -10.34
CA THR A 69 -9.17 -3.90 -10.79
C THR A 69 -8.14 -4.93 -10.34
N ILE A 70 -8.17 -5.35 -9.08
CA ILE A 70 -7.27 -6.41 -8.57
C ILE A 70 -7.54 -7.75 -9.25
N GLY A 71 -8.80 -8.06 -9.60
CA GLY A 71 -9.15 -9.20 -10.45
C GLY A 71 -8.46 -9.15 -11.81
N ASN A 72 -8.46 -7.99 -12.48
CA ASN A 72 -7.76 -7.78 -13.75
C ASN A 72 -6.25 -7.97 -13.60
N ILE A 73 -5.62 -7.43 -12.56
CA ILE A 73 -4.18 -7.65 -12.31
C ILE A 73 -3.86 -9.13 -12.07
N LYS A 74 -4.68 -9.85 -11.29
CA LYS A 74 -4.51 -11.29 -11.08
C LYS A 74 -4.59 -12.06 -12.40
N LEU A 75 -5.50 -11.67 -13.32
CA LEU A 75 -5.59 -12.25 -14.67
C LEU A 75 -4.37 -11.91 -15.53
N ILE A 76 -3.92 -10.66 -15.52
CA ILE A 76 -2.72 -10.21 -16.25
C ILE A 76 -1.51 -11.02 -15.80
N SER A 77 -1.32 -11.19 -14.49
CA SER A 77 -0.23 -11.99 -13.92
C SER A 77 -0.33 -13.46 -14.36
N LYS A 78 -1.52 -14.06 -14.22
CA LYS A 78 -1.76 -15.47 -14.56
C LYS A 78 -1.52 -15.80 -16.03
N PHE A 79 -1.93 -14.92 -16.95
CA PHE A 79 -1.83 -15.16 -18.39
C PHE A 79 -0.60 -14.52 -19.03
N ARG A 80 0.31 -13.96 -18.23
CA ARG A 80 1.59 -13.43 -18.73
C ARG A 80 2.42 -14.59 -19.27
N LYS A 81 2.90 -14.45 -20.51
CA LYS A 81 3.64 -15.52 -21.22
C LYS A 81 5.09 -15.67 -20.77
N SER A 82 5.66 -14.64 -20.17
CA SER A 82 7.06 -14.57 -19.71
C SER A 82 7.14 -13.75 -18.43
N GLU A 83 8.15 -13.99 -17.59
CA GLU A 83 8.41 -13.10 -16.46
C GLU A 83 8.72 -11.68 -16.92
N PRO A 84 8.42 -10.64 -16.09
CA PRO A 84 8.78 -9.26 -16.39
C PRO A 84 10.28 -9.11 -16.66
N ASP A 85 10.65 -8.32 -17.66
CA ASP A 85 12.06 -8.14 -18.02
C ASP A 85 12.75 -7.28 -16.93
N PRO A 86 13.77 -7.81 -16.22
CA PRO A 86 14.45 -7.07 -15.15
C PRO A 86 15.13 -5.78 -15.61
N SER A 87 15.32 -5.58 -16.92
CA SER A 87 15.86 -4.33 -17.47
C SER A 87 14.84 -3.19 -17.56
N ASN A 88 13.54 -3.50 -17.47
CA ASN A 88 12.47 -2.51 -17.56
C ASN A 88 12.19 -1.78 -16.23
N TYR A 89 12.76 -2.25 -15.12
CA TYR A 89 12.49 -1.72 -13.79
C TYR A 89 13.64 -1.91 -12.81
N SER A 90 13.69 -1.02 -11.83
CA SER A 90 14.55 -1.13 -10.66
C SER A 90 13.96 -2.06 -9.60
N LYS A 91 14.83 -2.64 -8.76
CA LYS A 91 14.39 -3.41 -7.58
C LYS A 91 13.46 -2.61 -6.66
N SER A 92 13.66 -1.31 -6.55
CA SER A 92 12.80 -0.44 -5.74
C SER A 92 11.38 -0.37 -6.31
N GLU A 93 11.23 -0.13 -7.61
CA GLU A 93 9.92 -0.07 -8.26
C GLU A 93 9.13 -1.39 -8.12
N MET A 94 9.82 -2.53 -8.24
CA MET A 94 9.18 -3.83 -8.04
C MET A 94 8.76 -4.05 -6.58
N THR A 95 9.57 -3.58 -5.62
CA THR A 95 9.23 -3.64 -4.19
C THR A 95 8.00 -2.78 -3.88
N GLN A 96 7.92 -1.56 -4.46
CA GLN A 96 6.75 -0.70 -4.33
C GLN A 96 5.51 -1.33 -4.97
N PHE A 97 5.65 -1.96 -6.14
CA PHE A 97 4.56 -2.69 -6.78
C PHE A 97 4.02 -3.82 -5.89
N HIS A 98 4.90 -4.65 -5.32
CA HIS A 98 4.48 -5.72 -4.40
C HIS A 98 3.73 -5.19 -3.19
N PHE A 99 4.22 -4.11 -2.59
CA PHE A 99 3.50 -3.44 -1.50
C PHE A 99 2.09 -3.01 -1.91
N TRP A 100 1.94 -2.34 -3.07
CA TRP A 100 0.63 -1.89 -3.53
C TRP A 100 -0.32 -3.06 -3.79
N MET A 101 0.21 -4.17 -4.32
CA MET A 101 -0.58 -5.37 -4.51
C MET A 101 -1.03 -5.97 -3.18
N GLU A 102 -0.15 -6.12 -2.20
CA GLU A 102 -0.53 -6.58 -0.86
C GLU A 102 -1.56 -5.65 -0.21
N PHE A 103 -1.30 -4.33 -0.24
CA PHE A 103 -2.17 -3.31 0.34
C PHE A 103 -3.60 -3.34 -0.24
N PHE A 104 -3.72 -3.47 -1.57
CA PHE A 104 -5.04 -3.52 -2.22
C PHE A 104 -5.70 -4.89 -2.15
N VAL A 105 -4.93 -5.99 -2.16
CA VAL A 105 -5.47 -7.33 -1.95
C VAL A 105 -6.09 -7.43 -0.56
N ASP A 106 -5.39 -6.92 0.46
CA ASP A 106 -5.90 -6.83 1.83
C ASP A 106 -7.19 -6.01 1.93
N ALA A 107 -7.38 -5.02 1.06
CA ALA A 107 -8.59 -4.20 1.07
C ALA A 107 -9.83 -4.94 0.53
N VAL A 108 -9.64 -6.02 -0.24
CA VAL A 108 -10.71 -6.75 -0.95
C VAL A 108 -10.87 -8.20 -0.52
N GLU A 109 -9.90 -8.75 0.22
CA GLU A 109 -9.97 -10.09 0.81
C GLU A 109 -10.54 -10.04 2.23
N GLU A 110 -11.18 -11.15 2.64
CA GLU A 110 -11.88 -11.27 3.92
C GLU A 110 -11.11 -12.11 4.95
N VAL A 111 -9.92 -12.60 4.57
CA VAL A 111 -9.10 -13.49 5.40
C VAL A 111 -7.75 -12.85 5.67
N ILE A 112 -7.33 -12.87 6.94
CA ILE A 112 -6.00 -12.44 7.35
C ILE A 112 -5.07 -13.65 7.32
N THR A 113 -4.01 -13.56 6.54
CA THR A 113 -2.99 -14.62 6.44
C THR A 113 -1.59 -14.14 6.85
N PHE A 114 -1.44 -12.84 7.12
CA PHE A 114 -0.13 -12.20 7.29
C PHE A 114 0.21 -11.89 8.75
N VAL A 115 1.50 -11.96 9.06
CA VAL A 115 2.09 -11.54 10.35
C VAL A 115 2.40 -10.04 10.35
N GLN A 116 2.63 -9.47 9.16
CA GLN A 116 2.89 -8.06 8.91
C GLN A 116 1.79 -7.48 8.02
N PHE A 117 1.43 -6.23 8.25
CA PHE A 117 0.34 -5.57 7.55
C PHE A 117 0.89 -4.40 6.72
N PRO A 118 0.59 -4.33 5.42
CA PRO A 118 0.88 -3.16 4.61
C PRO A 118 0.04 -1.98 5.10
N CYS A 119 0.68 -0.82 5.26
CA CYS A 119 0.04 0.41 5.68
C CYS A 119 0.69 1.62 5.01
N LEU A 120 -0.02 2.74 5.01
CA LEU A 120 0.52 4.04 4.59
C LEU A 120 0.69 4.93 5.83
N VAL A 121 1.92 5.35 6.11
CA VAL A 121 2.24 6.36 7.12
C VAL A 121 1.98 7.74 6.52
N LEU A 122 1.16 8.56 7.18
CA LEU A 122 0.95 9.96 6.80
C LEU A 122 1.91 10.86 7.57
N GLU A 123 2.87 11.43 6.85
CA GLU A 123 3.83 12.40 7.37
C GLU A 123 3.19 13.79 7.60
N PRO A 124 3.78 14.65 8.45
CA PRO A 124 3.26 16.00 8.72
C PRO A 124 3.14 16.89 7.47
N ASN A 125 3.99 16.66 6.46
CA ASN A 125 3.95 17.33 5.15
C ASN A 125 2.84 16.78 4.22
N ARG A 126 1.96 15.90 4.72
CA ARG A 126 0.87 15.24 3.99
C ARG A 126 1.32 14.27 2.90
N VAL A 127 2.57 13.80 2.97
CA VAL A 127 3.07 12.72 2.12
C VAL A 127 2.71 11.38 2.75
N PHE A 128 2.22 10.46 1.91
CA PHE A 128 2.00 9.07 2.31
C PHE A 128 3.24 8.24 1.98
N LEU A 129 3.76 7.55 2.99
CA LEU A 129 4.88 6.62 2.85
C LEU A 129 4.36 5.17 2.90
N PRO A 130 4.67 4.35 1.88
CA PRO A 130 4.51 2.90 1.93
C PRO A 130 5.31 2.29 3.08
N SER A 131 4.63 1.55 3.96
CA SER A 131 5.22 1.01 5.19
C SER A 131 4.59 -0.33 5.56
N TYR A 132 5.26 -1.07 6.44
CA TYR A 132 4.69 -2.26 7.07
C TYR A 132 4.65 -2.07 8.58
N ILE A 133 3.61 -2.63 9.20
CA ILE A 133 3.49 -2.74 10.65
C ILE A 133 3.34 -4.19 11.05
N GLN A 134 4.09 -4.61 12.07
CA GLN A 134 4.07 -5.96 12.61
C GLN A 134 3.95 -5.90 14.12
N VAL A 135 3.09 -6.78 14.68
CA VAL A 135 2.93 -6.93 16.13
C VAL A 135 3.61 -8.22 16.55
N ASN A 136 4.74 -8.11 17.24
CA ASN A 136 5.57 -9.23 17.67
C ASN A 136 5.14 -9.72 19.05
N ASN A 137 4.53 -10.91 19.07
CA ASN A 137 3.97 -11.52 20.29
C ASN A 137 4.79 -12.72 20.81
N ASN A 138 5.75 -13.21 20.03
CA ASN A 138 6.49 -14.45 20.33
C ASN A 138 7.85 -14.23 21.01
N ASP A 139 8.29 -12.97 21.11
CA ASP A 139 9.58 -12.63 21.71
C ASP A 139 9.49 -12.48 23.24
N GLU A 140 10.63 -12.59 23.93
CA GLU A 140 10.75 -12.27 25.36
C GLU A 140 10.24 -10.86 25.69
N ARG A 141 10.29 -9.95 24.70
CA ARG A 141 9.74 -8.59 24.76
C ARG A 141 8.76 -8.34 23.62
N LYS A 142 7.51 -8.07 23.99
CA LYS A 142 6.45 -7.77 23.03
C LYS A 142 6.61 -6.37 22.48
N ASN A 143 6.65 -6.26 21.16
CA ASN A 143 6.91 -4.99 20.49
C ASN A 143 6.05 -4.83 19.23
N VAL A 144 5.91 -3.58 18.79
CA VAL A 144 5.34 -3.20 17.50
C VAL A 144 6.46 -2.66 16.64
N HIS A 145 6.70 -3.29 15.49
CA HIS A 145 7.69 -2.85 14.52
C HIS A 145 6.97 -2.13 13.37
N LEU A 146 7.37 -0.90 13.07
CA LEU A 146 6.91 -0.10 11.94
C LEU A 146 8.12 0.31 11.07
N TRP A 147 8.09 0.04 9.77
CA TRP A 147 9.18 0.43 8.88
C TRP A 147 8.69 0.89 7.52
N ASN A 148 9.36 1.88 6.96
CA ASN A 148 9.11 2.36 5.61
C ASN A 148 9.79 1.46 4.57
N ILE A 149 9.11 1.28 3.45
CA ILE A 149 9.72 0.70 2.26
C ILE A 149 10.72 1.70 1.68
N LYS A 150 11.81 1.20 1.11
CA LYS A 150 12.83 2.04 0.46
C LYS A 150 12.20 2.85 -0.68
N ASP A 151 12.61 4.11 -0.79
CA ASP A 151 12.17 4.98 -1.88
C ASP A 151 12.81 4.57 -3.23
N GLN A 152 12.46 5.28 -4.30
CA GLN A 152 12.97 5.00 -5.65
C GLN A 152 14.50 5.17 -5.74
N ASP A 153 15.09 6.00 -4.88
CA ASP A 153 16.54 6.22 -4.78
C ASP A 153 17.24 5.19 -3.87
N GLY A 154 16.48 4.23 -3.32
CA GLY A 154 16.97 3.20 -2.42
C GLY A 154 17.35 3.71 -1.03
N LYS A 155 17.05 4.96 -0.70
CA LYS A 155 17.21 5.48 0.66
C LYS A 155 16.20 4.78 1.56
N GLN A 156 16.72 4.25 2.66
CA GLN A 156 15.89 3.65 3.70
C GLN A 156 15.09 4.78 4.36
N GLY A 157 13.77 4.63 4.40
CA GLY A 157 12.93 5.49 5.21
C GLY A 157 13.12 5.18 6.71
N GLY A 158 12.32 5.80 7.56
CA GLY A 158 12.36 5.51 9.00
C GLY A 158 11.92 4.08 9.34
N GLU A 159 12.53 3.56 10.41
CA GLU A 159 12.27 2.24 11.01
C GLU A 159 12.19 2.44 12.52
N TRP A 160 11.16 1.87 13.14
CA TRP A 160 10.84 2.08 14.54
C TRP A 160 10.36 0.79 15.20
N THR A 161 10.87 0.53 16.40
CA THR A 161 10.41 -0.54 17.27
C THR A 161 9.89 0.07 18.56
N PHE A 162 8.63 -0.23 18.89
CA PHE A 162 7.97 0.24 20.09
C PHE A 162 7.71 -0.96 21.00
N GLU A 163 8.41 -1.00 22.13
CA GLU A 163 8.05 -1.93 23.20
C GLU A 163 6.62 -1.59 23.68
N VAL A 164 5.81 -2.62 23.96
CA VAL A 164 4.37 -2.43 24.24
C VAL A 164 4.11 -1.50 25.44
N ASP A 165 5.01 -1.49 26.42
CA ASP A 165 4.96 -0.62 27.59
C ASP A 165 5.18 0.87 27.26
N THR A 166 5.90 1.18 26.18
CA THR A 166 6.11 2.56 25.69
C THR A 166 4.92 3.11 24.90
N ILE A 167 3.99 2.24 24.48
CA ILE A 167 2.80 2.64 23.73
C ILE A 167 1.75 3.20 24.68
N LYS A 168 1.56 4.52 24.63
CA LYS A 168 0.61 5.24 25.49
C LYS A 168 -0.84 4.92 25.12
N LYS A 169 -1.14 4.90 23.82
CA LYS A 169 -2.49 4.70 23.28
C LYS A 169 -2.44 4.31 21.81
N ILE A 170 -3.48 3.61 21.37
CA ILE A 170 -3.83 3.45 19.95
C ILE A 170 -5.30 3.87 19.76
N SER A 171 -5.59 4.61 18.69
CA SER A 171 -6.94 5.13 18.40
C SER A 171 -7.33 4.80 16.96
N GLN A 172 -8.54 4.27 16.73
CA GLN A 172 -9.07 4.01 15.38
C GLN A 172 -10.06 5.08 14.89
N PHE A 173 -10.09 5.28 13.58
CA PHE A 173 -10.99 6.17 12.85
C PHE A 173 -11.64 5.39 11.69
N ILE A 174 -12.76 4.75 11.99
CA ILE A 174 -13.48 3.81 11.11
C ILE A 174 -13.78 4.37 9.71
N PRO A 175 -14.27 5.62 9.54
CA PRO A 175 -14.63 6.13 8.22
C PRO A 175 -13.46 6.19 7.23
N TYR A 176 -12.22 6.17 7.75
CA TYR A 176 -11.01 6.38 6.98
C TYR A 176 -10.05 5.19 7.03
N LYS A 177 -10.46 4.06 7.63
CA LYS A 177 -9.58 2.89 7.86
C LYS A 177 -8.22 3.29 8.45
N LYS A 178 -8.26 4.23 9.40
CA LYS A 178 -7.09 4.95 9.93
C LYS A 178 -6.85 4.58 11.39
N ILE A 179 -5.59 4.46 11.77
CA ILE A 179 -5.12 4.30 13.16
C ILE A 179 -4.18 5.46 13.50
N VAL A 180 -4.18 5.86 14.77
CA VAL A 180 -3.13 6.70 15.35
C VAL A 180 -2.44 5.95 16.47
N LEU A 181 -1.15 5.67 16.30
CA LEU A 181 -0.29 5.06 17.30
C LEU A 181 0.41 6.17 18.10
N HIS A 182 0.17 6.23 19.41
CA HIS A 182 0.77 7.20 20.32
C HIS A 182 1.87 6.54 21.14
N ALA A 183 3.12 6.78 20.79
CA ALA A 183 4.31 6.34 21.51
C ALA A 183 5.16 7.55 21.94
N ASN A 184 6.48 7.53 21.69
CA ASN A 184 7.35 8.70 21.79
C ASN A 184 6.98 9.79 20.78
N SER A 185 6.39 9.39 19.66
CA SER A 185 5.81 10.24 18.62
C SER A 185 4.46 9.68 18.19
N CYS A 186 3.67 10.46 17.46
CA CYS A 186 2.38 10.02 16.93
C CYS A 186 2.53 9.60 15.47
N PHE A 187 2.12 8.38 15.14
CA PHE A 187 2.12 7.85 13.78
C PHE A 187 0.69 7.70 13.29
N VAL A 188 0.38 8.30 12.14
CA VAL A 188 -0.93 8.17 11.49
C VAL A 188 -0.83 7.12 10.40
N LEU A 189 -1.55 6.02 10.54
CA LEU A 189 -1.47 4.86 9.66
C LEU A 189 -2.81 4.65 8.94
N TYR A 190 -2.77 4.34 7.66
CA TYR A 190 -3.92 3.87 6.88
C TYR A 190 -3.68 2.42 6.50
N ALA A 191 -4.59 1.52 6.84
CA ALA A 191 -4.43 0.09 6.59
C ALA A 191 -5.79 -0.57 6.38
N SER A 192 -5.84 -1.58 5.52
CA SER A 192 -7.06 -2.36 5.28
C SER A 192 -7.51 -3.12 6.54
N TRP A 193 -6.55 -3.74 7.24
CA TRP A 193 -6.75 -4.50 8.47
C TRP A 193 -6.62 -3.66 9.75
N TYR A 194 -7.04 -2.39 9.69
CA TYR A 194 -6.81 -1.43 10.77
C TYR A 194 -7.41 -1.86 12.12
N ARG A 195 -8.55 -2.56 12.10
CA ARG A 195 -9.21 -3.06 13.32
C ARG A 195 -8.37 -4.13 14.00
N GLN A 196 -7.83 -5.07 13.22
CA GLN A 196 -7.04 -6.17 13.74
C GLN A 196 -5.68 -5.70 14.25
N ILE A 197 -5.04 -4.75 13.56
CA ILE A 197 -3.83 -4.08 14.06
C ILE A 197 -4.13 -3.41 15.41
N GLU A 198 -5.23 -2.67 15.52
CA GLU A 198 -5.63 -2.01 16.77
C GLU A 198 -5.90 -3.05 17.88
N GLU A 199 -6.71 -4.07 17.60
CA GLU A 199 -7.09 -5.12 18.56
C GLU A 199 -5.87 -5.88 19.08
N CYS A 200 -4.93 -6.25 18.20
CA CYS A 200 -3.68 -6.90 18.59
C CYS A 200 -2.89 -6.02 19.55
N ILE A 201 -2.65 -4.75 19.21
CA ILE A 201 -1.85 -3.83 20.03
C ILE A 201 -2.57 -3.53 21.36
N GLN A 202 -3.88 -3.26 21.34
CA GLN A 202 -4.64 -3.01 22.57
C GLN A 202 -4.66 -4.22 23.50
N THR A 203 -4.78 -5.43 22.96
CA THR A 203 -4.76 -6.66 23.74
C THR A 203 -3.44 -6.81 24.50
N GLU A 204 -2.31 -6.50 23.85
CA GLU A 204 -1.02 -6.57 24.51
C GLU A 204 -0.82 -5.47 25.56
N ILE A 205 -1.28 -4.25 25.31
CA ILE A 205 -1.28 -3.17 26.32
C ILE A 205 -2.11 -3.57 27.56
N ARG A 206 -3.29 -4.17 27.36
CA ARG A 206 -4.16 -4.61 28.46
C ARG A 206 -3.51 -5.73 29.29
N LYS A 207 -2.85 -6.70 28.64
CA LYS A 207 -2.16 -7.80 29.32
C LYS A 207 -1.03 -7.32 30.23
N MET A 208 -0.34 -6.23 29.88
CA MET A 208 0.72 -5.65 30.72
C MET A 208 0.14 -4.99 31.98
N LYS A 209 -0.95 -4.23 31.85
CA LYS A 209 -1.62 -3.55 32.99
C LYS A 209 -2.24 -4.48 34.03
N ILE A 210 -2.48 -5.74 33.69
CA ILE A 210 -3.02 -6.76 34.61
C ILE A 210 -1.90 -7.44 35.43
N LYS A 211 -0.64 -7.32 34.98
CA LYS A 211 0.52 -7.93 35.65
C LYS A 211 1.20 -7.00 36.66
N GLU A 212 0.83 -5.72 36.70
CA GLU A 212 1.24 -4.71 37.69
C GLU A 212 0.22 -4.62 38.82
#